data_AF-A0A1D2AJA5-F1
#
_entry.id   AF-A0A1D2AJA5-F1
#
_cell.length_a   1.000
_cell.length_b   1.000
_cell.length_c   1.000
_cell.angle_alpha   90.00
_cell.angle_beta   90.00
_cell.angle_gamma   90.00
#
_symmetry.space_group_name_H-M   'P 1'
#
loop_
_entity.id
_entity.type
_entity.pdbx_description
1 polymer ?
#
loop_
_entity_poly.entity_id
_entity_poly.type
_entity_poly.pdbx_seq_one_letter_code
_entity_poly.pdbx_strand_id
1 'polypeptide(L)'
;AGVVKVFQGHTQYLATGFQGTTTSVSDIATAFYSGLWAYDGWNNLNYITEELVNPYVNLPRAIMIGIPLVTLCYVLINLSYMTVMSSTELLASEAVAVRFGDHVLGPAAVLICLFVAASTFGSGNGTTFTAARISFVAAREGHLAEVLSYAHVRKLTPMPALMLNGMLAMCMVSLADIGSLIDFFSFAAWMFYGATMLALIVMRWTRKDLYRPYRVPIVIPWIVLLLSIYLVAAPIIQKP
;
A
#
# COMPACT_ATOMS: atom_id res chain seq x y z
N ALA A 1 -8.33 7.03 -22.19
CA ALA A 1 -9.11 6.00 -22.92
C ALA A 1 -10.46 5.73 -22.25
N GLY A 2 -10.51 5.32 -20.98
CA GLY A 2 -11.77 5.00 -20.28
C GLY A 2 -12.84 6.08 -20.31
N VAL A 3 -12.53 7.32 -19.89
CA VAL A 3 -13.50 8.43 -19.90
C VAL A 3 -14.04 8.70 -21.32
N VAL A 4 -13.20 8.58 -22.34
CA VAL A 4 -13.62 8.74 -23.75
C VAL A 4 -14.56 7.61 -24.18
N LYS A 5 -14.31 6.37 -23.76
CA LYS A 5 -15.19 5.21 -24.01
C LYS A 5 -16.54 5.32 -23.29
N VAL A 6 -16.56 5.91 -22.09
CA VAL A 6 -17.79 6.26 -21.36
C VAL A 6 -18.60 7.29 -22.15
N PHE A 7 -17.97 8.37 -22.62
CA PHE A 7 -18.63 9.37 -23.46
C PHE A 7 -19.07 8.83 -24.83
N GLN A 8 -18.43 7.76 -25.33
CA GLN A 8 -18.85 7.02 -26.53
C GLN A 8 -19.99 6.01 -26.27
N GLY A 9 -20.56 5.97 -25.06
CA GLY A 9 -21.74 5.15 -24.75
C GLY A 9 -21.47 3.70 -24.34
N HIS A 10 -20.20 3.30 -24.11
CA HIS A 10 -19.85 1.95 -23.68
C HIS A 10 -20.05 1.75 -22.16
N THR A 11 -21.31 1.85 -21.70
CA THR A 11 -21.68 1.74 -20.26
C THR A 11 -22.37 0.42 -19.91
N GLN A 12 -22.39 -0.53 -20.84
CA GLN A 12 -23.16 -1.78 -20.71
C GLN A 12 -22.80 -2.58 -19.45
N TYR A 13 -21.51 -2.68 -19.11
CA TYR A 13 -21.05 -3.39 -17.90
C TYR A 13 -21.19 -2.59 -16.60
N LEU A 14 -21.34 -1.26 -16.69
CA LEU A 14 -21.58 -0.39 -15.52
C LEU A 14 -23.02 -0.51 -15.02
N ALA A 15 -23.97 -0.77 -15.92
CA ALA A 15 -25.38 -0.93 -15.59
C ALA A 15 -25.67 -2.17 -14.72
N THR A 16 -24.81 -3.19 -14.76
CA THR A 16 -24.93 -4.43 -13.97
C THR A 16 -24.12 -4.44 -12.68
N GLY A 17 -23.52 -3.30 -12.28
CA GLY A 17 -22.47 -3.24 -11.24
C GLY A 17 -22.85 -3.72 -9.83
N PHE A 18 -24.14 -3.75 -9.48
CA PHE A 18 -24.62 -4.24 -8.17
C PHE A 18 -25.20 -5.66 -8.21
N GLN A 19 -25.14 -6.36 -9.35
CA GLN A 19 -25.64 -7.73 -9.43
C GLN A 19 -24.63 -8.71 -8.81
N GLY A 20 -25.08 -9.57 -7.89
CA GLY A 20 -24.24 -10.59 -7.25
C GLY A 20 -23.33 -10.08 -6.13
N THR A 21 -23.63 -8.93 -5.52
CA THR A 21 -22.86 -8.40 -4.38
C THR A 21 -22.96 -9.31 -3.16
N THR A 22 -21.83 -9.56 -2.51
CA THR A 22 -21.77 -10.23 -1.22
C THR A 22 -21.86 -9.21 -0.08
N THR A 23 -22.57 -9.58 1.00
CA THR A 23 -22.68 -8.77 2.23
C THR A 23 -21.88 -9.39 3.38
N SER A 24 -21.06 -10.39 3.08
CA SER A 24 -20.26 -11.06 4.09
C SER A 24 -19.20 -10.09 4.61
N VAL A 25 -19.15 -9.95 5.94
CA VAL A 25 -18.22 -9.06 6.64
C VAL A 25 -16.77 -9.39 6.27
N SER A 26 -16.49 -10.67 6.06
CA SER A 26 -15.14 -11.14 5.79
C SER A 26 -14.68 -10.91 4.36
N ASP A 27 -15.55 -11.11 3.36
CA ASP A 27 -15.19 -10.80 1.96
C ASP A 27 -15.00 -9.30 1.75
N ILE A 28 -15.74 -8.49 2.51
CA ILE A 28 -15.53 -7.04 2.56
C ILE A 28 -14.15 -6.74 3.16
N ALA A 29 -13.76 -7.41 4.24
CA ALA A 29 -12.44 -7.20 4.87
C ALA A 29 -11.27 -7.59 3.94
N THR A 30 -11.35 -8.72 3.24
CA THR A 30 -10.32 -9.14 2.27
C THR A 30 -10.26 -8.22 1.06
N ALA A 31 -11.42 -7.74 0.57
CA ALA A 31 -11.45 -6.70 -0.46
C ALA A 31 -10.79 -5.39 0.00
N PHE A 32 -11.00 -5.00 1.26
CA PHE A 32 -10.29 -3.87 1.86
C PHE A 32 -8.79 -4.10 1.95
N TYR A 33 -8.30 -5.32 2.23
CA TYR A 33 -6.86 -5.61 2.20
C TYR A 33 -6.24 -5.38 0.82
N SER A 34 -6.85 -5.92 -0.24
CA SER A 34 -6.37 -5.69 -1.60
C SER A 34 -6.41 -4.20 -1.97
N GLY A 35 -7.49 -3.51 -1.59
CA GLY A 35 -7.63 -2.07 -1.85
C GLY A 35 -6.61 -1.23 -1.09
N LEU A 36 -6.41 -1.49 0.21
CA LEU A 36 -5.48 -0.74 1.06
C LEU A 36 -4.02 -1.04 0.73
N TRP A 37 -3.71 -2.26 0.27
CA TRP A 37 -2.41 -2.60 -0.27
C TRP A 37 -2.04 -1.74 -1.49
N ALA A 38 -3.01 -1.43 -2.36
CA ALA A 38 -2.77 -0.52 -3.48
C ALA A 38 -2.42 0.91 -3.01
N TYR A 39 -2.84 1.31 -1.81
CA TYR A 39 -2.48 2.60 -1.20
C TYR A 39 -1.23 2.53 -0.30
N ASP A 40 -0.53 1.40 -0.24
CA ASP A 40 0.64 1.24 0.62
C ASP A 40 1.76 2.25 0.29
N GLY A 41 2.51 2.64 1.32
CA GLY A 41 3.61 3.61 1.22
C GLY A 41 3.28 5.02 1.70
N TRP A 42 2.04 5.29 2.11
CA TRP A 42 1.67 6.56 2.76
C TRP A 42 2.47 6.82 4.05
N ASN A 43 2.89 5.76 4.74
CA ASN A 43 3.72 5.84 5.94
C ASN A 43 5.18 6.20 5.62
N ASN A 44 5.68 5.90 4.42
CA ASN A 44 7.06 6.20 4.01
C ASN A 44 7.34 7.71 3.94
N LEU A 45 6.30 8.53 3.73
CA LEU A 45 6.39 9.99 3.79
C LEU A 45 6.94 10.48 5.14
N ASN A 46 6.72 9.73 6.22
CA ASN A 46 7.26 10.08 7.54
C ASN A 46 8.79 9.95 7.58
N TYR A 47 9.39 9.02 6.81
CA TYR A 47 10.84 8.80 6.82
C TYR A 47 11.62 9.94 6.14
N ILE A 48 11.01 10.62 5.18
CA ILE A 48 11.61 11.75 4.47
C ILE A 48 11.19 13.10 5.06
N THR A 49 10.55 13.10 6.24
CA THR A 49 10.12 14.34 6.89
C THR A 49 11.30 15.24 7.26
N GLU A 50 12.48 14.67 7.52
CA GLU A 50 13.71 15.44 7.77
C GLU A 50 14.26 16.14 6.52
N GLU A 51 13.92 15.66 5.33
CA GLU A 51 14.35 16.21 4.04
C GLU A 51 13.35 17.25 3.49
N LEU A 52 12.17 17.38 4.11
CA LEU A 52 11.11 18.30 3.70
C LEU A 52 11.38 19.74 4.15
N VAL A 53 11.30 20.68 3.21
CA VAL A 53 11.29 22.11 3.53
C VAL A 53 10.01 22.42 4.32
N ASN A 54 10.12 22.98 5.53
CA ASN A 54 8.99 23.31 6.41
C ASN A 54 8.00 22.15 6.63
N PRO A 55 8.42 21.05 7.28
CA PRO A 55 7.67 19.80 7.34
C PRO A 55 6.31 19.97 8.03
N TYR A 56 6.20 20.82 9.05
CA TYR A 56 4.96 21.01 9.81
C TYR A 56 3.78 21.57 9.00
N VAL A 57 4.07 22.26 7.89
CA VAL A 57 3.05 22.86 7.02
C VAL A 57 2.93 22.06 5.73
N ASN A 58 4.06 21.66 5.16
CA ASN A 58 4.07 21.01 3.85
C ASN A 58 3.68 19.54 3.92
N LEU A 59 3.98 18.82 5.00
CA LEU A 59 3.60 17.41 5.15
C LEU A 59 2.06 17.24 5.19
N PRO A 60 1.29 17.98 6.03
CA PRO A 60 -0.17 17.88 5.99
C PRO A 60 -0.77 18.30 4.64
N ARG A 61 -0.24 19.34 4.00
CA ARG A 61 -0.71 19.79 2.67
C ARG A 61 -0.45 18.75 1.59
N ALA A 62 0.72 18.12 1.60
CA ALA A 62 1.05 17.05 0.67
C ALA A 62 0.11 15.85 0.83
N ILE A 63 -0.23 15.47 2.07
CA ILE A 63 -1.21 14.40 2.34
C ILE A 63 -2.59 14.77 1.82
N MET A 64 -3.07 15.99 2.11
CA MET A 64 -4.40 16.45 1.72
C MET A 64 -4.60 16.60 0.21
N ILE A 65 -3.53 16.84 -0.55
CA ILE A 65 -3.60 16.95 -2.02
C ILE A 65 -3.29 15.60 -2.67
N GLY A 66 -2.26 14.91 -2.18
CA GLY A 66 -1.75 13.68 -2.77
C GLY A 66 -2.72 12.52 -2.64
N ILE A 67 -3.26 12.26 -1.45
CA ILE A 67 -4.16 11.12 -1.24
C ILE A 67 -5.43 11.23 -2.11
N PRO A 68 -6.18 12.35 -2.11
CA PRO A 68 -7.37 12.46 -2.96
C PRO A 68 -7.08 12.38 -4.45
N LEU A 69 -5.94 12.93 -4.90
CA LEU A 69 -5.52 12.83 -6.30
C LEU A 69 -5.28 11.37 -6.71
N VAL A 70 -4.56 10.60 -5.88
CA VAL A 70 -4.33 9.17 -6.14
C VAL A 70 -5.65 8.40 -6.11
N THR A 71 -6.53 8.71 -5.15
CA THR A 71 -7.88 8.11 -5.10
C THR A 71 -8.67 8.38 -6.37
N LEU A 72 -8.68 9.62 -6.86
CA LEU A 72 -9.35 9.96 -8.11
C LEU A 72 -8.76 9.16 -9.29
N CYS A 73 -7.44 9.07 -9.40
CA CYS A 73 -6.79 8.29 -10.44
C CYS A 73 -7.17 6.80 -10.38
N TYR A 74 -7.20 6.19 -9.19
CA TYR A 74 -7.58 4.79 -9.04
C TYR A 74 -9.04 4.54 -9.40
N VAL A 75 -9.95 5.43 -9.02
CA VAL A 75 -11.36 5.34 -9.43
C VAL A 75 -11.49 5.44 -10.95
N LEU A 76 -10.79 6.39 -11.58
CA LEU A 76 -10.82 6.58 -13.02
C LEU A 76 -10.23 5.38 -13.79
N ILE A 77 -9.19 4.75 -13.26
CA ILE A 77 -8.59 3.54 -13.85
C ILE A 77 -9.57 2.35 -13.75
N ASN A 78 -10.16 2.12 -12.58
CA ASN A 78 -11.15 1.05 -12.41
C ASN A 78 -12.38 1.26 -13.32
N LEU A 79 -12.85 2.50 -13.42
CA LEU A 79 -13.90 2.87 -14.37
C LEU A 79 -13.48 2.55 -15.81
N SER A 80 -12.24 2.86 -16.19
CA SER A 80 -11.70 2.52 -17.51
C SER A 80 -11.72 1.01 -17.77
N TYR A 81 -11.31 0.18 -16.81
CA TYR A 81 -11.33 -1.27 -16.97
C TYR A 81 -12.74 -1.82 -17.14
N MET A 82 -13.68 -1.38 -16.30
CA MET A 82 -15.07 -1.81 -16.36
C MET A 82 -15.81 -1.36 -17.63
N THR A 83 -15.33 -0.36 -18.36
CA THR A 83 -15.95 0.05 -19.63
C THR A 83 -15.56 -0.81 -20.82
N VAL A 84 -14.42 -1.51 -20.72
CA VAL A 84 -13.85 -2.28 -21.83
C VAL A 84 -14.02 -3.77 -21.63
N MET A 85 -13.92 -4.25 -20.38
CA MET A 85 -13.95 -5.68 -20.06
C MET A 85 -15.14 -6.03 -19.16
N SER A 86 -15.62 -7.26 -19.28
CA SER A 86 -16.65 -7.81 -18.39
C SER A 86 -16.06 -8.23 -17.04
N SER A 87 -16.91 -8.35 -16.00
CA SER A 87 -16.46 -8.78 -14.66
C SER A 87 -15.82 -10.17 -14.66
N THR A 88 -16.34 -11.11 -15.46
CA THR A 88 -15.77 -12.46 -15.58
C THR A 88 -14.39 -12.45 -16.21
N GLU A 89 -14.20 -11.64 -17.25
CA GLU A 89 -12.90 -11.46 -17.90
C GLU A 89 -11.89 -10.78 -16.97
N LEU A 90 -12.33 -9.79 -16.19
CA LEU A 90 -11.47 -9.10 -15.22
C LEU A 90 -11.00 -10.05 -14.11
N LEU A 91 -11.90 -10.90 -13.59
CA LEU A 91 -11.57 -11.90 -12.56
C LEU A 91 -10.70 -13.06 -13.09
N ALA A 92 -10.83 -13.39 -14.37
CA ALA A 92 -10.00 -14.44 -15.00
C ALA A 92 -8.59 -13.97 -15.38
N SER A 93 -8.32 -12.66 -15.30
CA SER A 93 -7.06 -12.08 -15.75
C SER A 93 -6.07 -11.87 -14.62
N GLU A 94 -4.90 -12.51 -14.71
CA GLU A 94 -3.78 -12.25 -13.78
C GLU A 94 -3.18 -10.84 -13.98
N ALA A 95 -3.26 -10.29 -15.19
CA ALA A 95 -2.67 -9.00 -15.56
C ALA A 95 -3.69 -8.09 -16.27
N VAL A 96 -4.58 -7.50 -15.46
CA VAL A 96 -5.71 -6.67 -15.92
C VAL A 96 -5.28 -5.53 -16.85
N ALA A 97 -4.17 -4.85 -16.53
CA ALA A 97 -3.67 -3.74 -17.35
C ALA A 97 -3.22 -4.16 -18.75
N VAL A 98 -2.61 -5.35 -18.87
CA VAL A 98 -2.13 -5.89 -20.15
C VAL A 98 -3.31 -6.30 -21.03
N ARG A 99 -4.30 -7.00 -20.44
CA ARG A 99 -5.54 -7.36 -21.17
C ARG A 99 -6.32 -6.15 -21.63
N PHE A 100 -6.39 -5.10 -20.81
CA PHE A 100 -6.95 -3.82 -21.24
C PHE A 100 -6.17 -3.23 -22.44
N GLY A 101 -4.83 -3.35 -22.41
CA GLY A 101 -3.96 -2.97 -23.52
C GLY A 101 -4.28 -3.71 -24.81
N ASP A 102 -4.48 -5.02 -24.74
CA ASP A 102 -4.83 -5.84 -25.91
C ASP A 102 -6.13 -5.36 -26.57
N HIS A 103 -7.15 -5.04 -25.77
CA HIS A 103 -8.46 -4.57 -26.27
C HIS A 103 -8.43 -3.16 -26.85
N VAL A 104 -7.59 -2.26 -26.32
CA VAL A 104 -7.62 -0.84 -26.69
C VAL A 104 -6.52 -0.47 -27.69
N LEU A 105 -5.32 -1.01 -27.51
CA LEU A 105 -4.11 -0.63 -28.24
C LEU A 105 -3.62 -1.72 -29.21
N GLY A 106 -4.16 -2.94 -29.11
CA GLY A 106 -3.80 -4.07 -29.98
C GLY A 106 -2.29 -4.31 -29.98
N PRO A 107 -1.59 -4.20 -31.13
CA PRO A 107 -0.14 -4.44 -31.22
C PRO A 107 0.72 -3.58 -30.27
N ALA A 108 0.21 -2.42 -29.86
CA ALA A 108 0.92 -1.51 -28.94
C ALA A 108 0.73 -1.87 -27.45
N ALA A 109 0.02 -2.96 -27.12
CA ALA A 109 -0.15 -3.45 -25.74
C ALA A 109 1.18 -3.74 -25.03
N VAL A 110 2.23 -4.10 -25.78
CA VAL A 110 3.59 -4.32 -25.27
C VAL A 110 4.12 -3.09 -24.52
N LEU A 111 3.74 -1.88 -24.93
CA LEU A 111 4.14 -0.64 -24.25
C LEU A 111 3.60 -0.58 -22.82
N ILE A 112 2.36 -1.05 -22.60
CA ILE A 112 1.79 -1.10 -21.24
C ILE A 112 2.59 -2.08 -20.38
N CYS A 113 2.93 -3.26 -20.90
CA CYS A 113 3.77 -4.21 -20.17
C CYS A 113 5.11 -3.61 -19.76
N LEU A 114 5.77 -2.88 -20.67
CA LEU A 114 7.05 -2.22 -20.40
C LEU A 114 6.93 -1.15 -19.32
N PHE A 115 5.89 -0.30 -19.35
CA PHE A 115 5.68 0.72 -18.33
C PHE A 115 5.33 0.12 -16.97
N VAL A 116 4.50 -0.93 -16.94
CA VAL A 116 4.17 -1.65 -15.70
C VAL A 116 5.42 -2.28 -15.12
N ALA A 117 6.23 -2.97 -15.92
CA ALA A 117 7.49 -3.57 -15.48
C ALA A 117 8.50 -2.53 -14.97
N ALA A 118 8.63 -1.39 -15.64
CA ALA A 118 9.49 -0.30 -15.20
C ALA A 118 9.00 0.29 -13.86
N SER A 119 7.68 0.42 -13.68
CA SER A 119 7.08 0.91 -12.43
C SER A 119 7.28 -0.06 -11.27
N THR A 120 7.07 -1.36 -11.47
CA THR A 120 7.28 -2.37 -10.43
C THR A 120 8.75 -2.48 -10.05
N PHE A 121 9.66 -2.41 -11.02
CA PHE A 121 11.10 -2.34 -10.78
C PHE A 121 11.49 -1.10 -9.96
N GLY A 122 10.95 0.07 -10.32
CA GLY A 122 11.19 1.32 -9.58
C GLY A 122 10.70 1.23 -8.13
N SER A 123 9.51 0.67 -7.91
CA SER A 123 8.96 0.45 -6.57
C SER A 123 9.85 -0.48 -5.73
N GLY A 124 10.23 -1.64 -6.29
CA GLY A 124 11.13 -2.59 -5.61
C GLY A 124 12.49 -2.01 -5.27
N ASN A 125 13.05 -1.18 -6.15
CA ASN A 125 14.31 -0.47 -5.88
C ASN A 125 14.13 0.56 -4.74
N GLY A 126 13.03 1.31 -4.72
CA GLY A 126 12.74 2.30 -3.68
C GLY A 126 12.54 1.68 -2.29
N THR A 127 11.80 0.56 -2.21
CA THR A 127 11.59 -0.15 -0.94
C THR A 127 12.89 -0.74 -0.39
N THR A 128 13.77 -1.19 -1.27
CA THR A 128 15.09 -1.72 -0.91
C THR A 128 15.95 -0.69 -0.16
N PHE A 129 15.97 0.58 -0.60
CA PHE A 129 16.67 1.65 0.11
C PHE A 129 16.11 1.91 1.51
N THR A 130 14.78 1.86 1.63
CA THR A 130 14.10 2.15 2.90
C THR A 130 14.27 1.02 3.91
N ALA A 131 14.10 -0.24 3.46
CA ALA A 131 14.26 -1.43 4.29
C ALA A 131 15.66 -1.52 4.91
N ALA A 132 16.70 -1.24 4.10
CA ALA A 132 18.07 -1.29 4.57
C ALA A 132 18.37 -0.22 5.64
N ARG A 133 17.77 0.98 5.55
CA ARG A 133 17.92 2.04 6.58
C ARG A 133 17.29 1.62 7.91
N ILE A 134 16.09 1.04 7.88
CA ILE A 134 15.38 0.63 9.11
C ILE A 134 16.17 -0.47 9.84
N SER A 135 16.60 -1.51 9.13
CA SER A 135 17.41 -2.59 9.72
C SER A 135 18.74 -2.08 10.28
N PHE A 136 19.39 -1.13 9.59
CA PHE A 136 20.64 -0.52 10.03
C PHE A 136 20.47 0.28 11.33
N VAL A 137 19.45 1.13 11.41
CA VAL A 137 19.18 1.94 12.61
C VAL A 137 18.77 1.04 13.79
N ALA A 138 17.92 0.05 13.55
CA ALA A 138 17.53 -0.91 14.60
C ALA A 138 18.72 -1.72 15.15
N ALA A 139 19.68 -2.08 14.30
CA ALA A 139 20.92 -2.73 14.74
C ALA A 139 21.82 -1.79 15.55
N ARG A 140 21.91 -0.52 15.16
CA ARG A 140 22.69 0.51 15.87
C ARG A 140 22.13 0.83 17.25
N GLU A 141 20.81 0.80 17.42
CA GLU A 141 20.14 0.95 18.72
C GLU A 141 20.16 -0.34 19.58
N GLY A 142 20.83 -1.40 19.10
CA GLY A 142 21.00 -2.66 19.84
C GLY A 142 19.78 -3.61 19.82
N HIS A 143 18.77 -3.32 18.99
CA HIS A 143 17.57 -4.17 18.86
C HIS A 143 17.76 -5.34 17.88
N LEU A 144 18.77 -5.27 17.00
CA LEU A 144 19.14 -6.32 16.05
C LEU A 144 20.64 -6.67 16.18
N ALA A 145 21.05 -7.77 15.55
CA ALA A 145 22.46 -8.18 15.53
C ALA A 145 23.37 -7.08 14.99
N GLU A 146 24.48 -6.81 15.70
CA GLU A 146 25.42 -5.72 15.41
C GLU A 146 25.97 -5.78 13.98
N VAL A 147 26.12 -6.98 13.41
CA VAL A 147 26.57 -7.20 12.02
C VAL A 147 25.70 -6.47 10.99
N LEU A 148 24.41 -6.26 11.28
CA LEU A 148 23.49 -5.55 10.38
C LEU A 148 23.71 -4.03 10.38
N SER A 149 24.46 -3.50 11.35
CA SER A 149 24.85 -2.09 11.44
C SER A 149 26.13 -1.77 10.62
N TYR A 150 26.72 -2.76 9.94
CA TYR A 150 27.95 -2.53 9.17
C TYR A 150 27.66 -1.89 7.81
N ALA A 151 28.37 -0.80 7.52
CA ALA A 151 28.36 -0.13 6.23
C ALA A 151 29.65 -0.43 5.45
N HIS A 152 29.54 -0.61 4.14
CA HIS A 152 30.68 -0.89 3.27
C HIS A 152 31.60 0.33 3.15
N VAL A 153 32.90 0.18 3.44
CA VAL A 153 33.86 1.29 3.57
C VAL A 153 33.97 2.16 2.30
N ARG A 154 33.93 1.57 1.10
CA ARG A 154 34.10 2.30 -0.17
C ARG A 154 32.81 2.83 -0.79
N LYS A 155 31.70 2.12 -0.59
CA LYS A 155 30.40 2.38 -1.25
C LYS A 155 29.38 2.99 -0.29
N LEU A 156 29.66 3.01 1.00
CA LEU A 156 28.79 3.51 2.07
C LEU A 156 27.40 2.86 2.07
N THR A 157 27.32 1.61 1.61
CA THR A 157 26.07 0.84 1.55
C THR A 157 25.97 -0.16 2.71
N PRO A 158 24.81 -0.29 3.37
CA PRO A 158 24.57 -1.27 4.44
C PRO A 158 24.37 -2.69 3.85
N MET A 159 25.46 -3.33 3.43
CA MET A 159 25.41 -4.60 2.68
C MET A 159 24.78 -5.77 3.47
N PRO A 160 25.12 -6.02 4.76
CA PRO A 160 24.56 -7.15 5.49
C PRO A 160 23.05 -7.03 5.72
N ALA A 161 22.56 -5.82 6.04
CA ALA A 161 21.13 -5.54 6.15
C ALA A 161 20.39 -5.75 4.81
N LEU A 162 21.01 -5.34 3.69
CA LEU A 162 20.45 -5.55 2.36
C LEU A 162 20.37 -7.04 2.00
N MET A 163 21.43 -7.81 2.28
CA MET A 163 21.46 -9.25 2.01
C MET A 163 20.41 -10.01 2.83
N LEU A 164 20.25 -9.66 4.11
CA LEU A 164 19.23 -10.27 4.96
C LEU A 164 17.82 -10.01 4.41
N ASN A 165 17.50 -8.75 4.09
CA ASN A 165 16.20 -8.40 3.52
C ASN A 165 15.95 -9.10 2.19
N GLY A 166 16.96 -9.18 1.32
CA GLY A 166 16.87 -9.90 0.05
C GLY A 166 16.66 -11.40 0.22
N MET A 167 17.35 -12.03 1.18
CA MET A 167 17.18 -13.45 1.49
C MET A 167 15.79 -13.76 2.04
N LEU A 168 15.28 -12.92 2.95
CA LEU A 168 13.92 -13.04 3.47
C LEU A 168 12.86 -12.86 2.37
N ALA A 169 13.04 -11.87 1.49
CA ALA A 169 12.16 -11.63 0.36
C ALA A 169 12.12 -12.85 -0.59
N MET A 170 13.29 -13.40 -0.95
CA MET A 170 13.37 -14.61 -1.78
C MET A 170 12.69 -15.81 -1.13
N CYS A 171 12.88 -15.99 0.18
CA CYS A 171 12.22 -17.05 0.94
C CYS A 171 10.69 -16.90 0.91
N MET A 172 10.18 -15.70 1.18
CA MET A 172 8.74 -15.43 1.17
C MET A 172 8.12 -15.63 -0.22
N VAL A 173 8.78 -15.16 -1.28
CA VAL A 173 8.32 -15.34 -2.67
C VAL A 173 8.30 -16.82 -3.07
N SER A 174 9.23 -17.64 -2.54
CA SER A 174 9.28 -19.07 -2.85
C SER A 174 8.20 -19.90 -2.14
N LEU A 175 7.65 -19.41 -1.03
CA LEU A 175 6.77 -20.18 -0.14
C LEU A 175 5.28 -19.86 -0.32
N ALA A 176 4.93 -18.69 -0.84
CA ALA A 176 3.55 -18.20 -0.83
C ALA A 176 3.16 -17.50 -2.14
N ASP A 177 1.87 -17.58 -2.47
CA ASP A 177 1.26 -16.82 -3.56
C ASP A 177 1.04 -15.35 -3.18
N ILE A 178 0.81 -14.50 -4.18
CA ILE A 178 0.63 -13.06 -4.00
C ILE A 178 -0.56 -12.74 -3.08
N GLY A 179 -1.67 -13.46 -3.19
CA GLY A 179 -2.85 -13.23 -2.36
C GLY A 179 -2.56 -13.51 -0.89
N SER A 180 -1.99 -14.68 -0.59
CA SER A 180 -1.57 -15.05 0.76
C SER A 180 -0.53 -14.08 1.34
N LEU A 181 0.42 -13.60 0.53
CA LEU A 181 1.41 -12.61 0.96
C LEU A 181 0.77 -11.26 1.30
N ILE A 182 -0.19 -10.80 0.49
CA ILE A 182 -0.93 -9.55 0.75
C ILE A 182 -1.75 -9.68 2.04
N ASP A 183 -2.43 -10.80 2.25
CA ASP A 183 -3.22 -11.04 3.45
C ASP A 183 -2.34 -11.05 4.71
N PHE A 184 -1.22 -11.78 4.66
CA PHE A 184 -0.26 -11.83 5.76
C PHE A 184 0.35 -10.45 6.07
N PHE A 185 0.81 -9.74 5.04
CA PHE A 185 1.37 -8.40 5.19
C PHE A 185 0.34 -7.43 5.76
N SER A 186 -0.88 -7.42 5.21
CA SER A 186 -1.95 -6.51 5.62
C SER A 186 -2.35 -6.75 7.07
N PHE A 187 -2.50 -8.01 7.47
CA PHE A 187 -2.79 -8.37 8.85
C PHE A 187 -1.73 -7.81 9.82
N ALA A 188 -0.45 -8.07 9.54
CA ALA A 188 0.64 -7.59 10.38
C ALA A 188 0.72 -6.05 10.40
N ALA A 189 0.62 -5.40 9.24
CA ALA A 189 0.68 -3.95 9.12
C ALA A 189 -0.45 -3.27 9.90
N TRP A 190 -1.70 -3.73 9.75
CA TRP A 190 -2.86 -3.17 10.43
C TRP A 190 -2.82 -3.36 11.94
N MET A 191 -2.25 -4.47 12.43
CA MET A 191 -1.98 -4.67 13.85
C MET A 191 -1.04 -3.58 14.40
N PHE A 192 0.07 -3.29 13.72
CA PHE A 192 1.01 -2.24 14.13
C PHE A 192 0.46 -0.82 13.96
N TYR A 193 -0.35 -0.57 12.92
CA TYR A 193 -1.05 0.70 12.76
C TYR A 193 -2.05 0.93 13.90
N GLY A 194 -2.82 -0.09 14.29
CA GLY A 194 -3.70 -0.05 15.44
C GLY A 194 -2.96 0.25 16.74
N ALA A 195 -1.86 -0.47 17.00
CA ALA A 195 -1.02 -0.25 18.17
C ALA A 195 -0.45 1.19 18.21
N THR A 196 -0.04 1.72 17.07
CA THR A 196 0.48 3.10 16.95
C THR A 196 -0.60 4.15 17.22
N MET A 197 -1.82 3.94 16.71
CA MET A 197 -2.94 4.84 16.98
C MET A 197 -3.38 4.78 18.44
N LEU A 198 -3.38 3.60 19.04
CA LEU A 198 -3.62 3.43 20.48
C LEU A 198 -2.56 4.16 21.30
N ALA A 199 -1.27 4.00 20.95
CA ALA A 199 -0.18 4.71 21.59
C ALA A 199 -0.34 6.23 21.48
N LEU A 200 -0.80 6.74 20.33
CA LEU A 200 -1.09 8.16 20.13
C LEU A 200 -2.24 8.63 21.04
N ILE A 201 -3.31 7.85 21.18
CA ILE A 201 -4.42 8.16 22.10
C ILE A 201 -3.93 8.17 23.56
N VAL A 202 -3.16 7.17 23.96
CA VAL A 202 -2.58 7.08 25.32
C VAL A 202 -1.63 8.25 25.58
N MET A 203 -0.72 8.56 24.65
CA MET A 203 0.20 9.69 24.78
C MET A 203 -0.50 11.04 24.86
N ARG A 204 -1.71 11.18 24.27
CA ARG A 204 -2.52 12.39 24.48
C ARG A 204 -2.88 12.61 25.94
N TRP A 205 -3.02 11.54 26.72
CA TRP A 205 -3.45 11.58 28.11
C TRP A 205 -2.26 11.55 29.08
N THR A 206 -1.25 10.73 28.79
CA THR A 206 -0.06 10.56 29.65
C THR A 206 0.96 11.69 29.50
N ARG A 207 1.14 12.25 28.30
CA ARG A 207 2.15 13.29 28.01
C ARG A 207 1.52 14.54 27.42
N LYS A 208 0.68 15.22 28.20
CA LYS A 208 -0.11 16.39 27.77
C LYS A 208 0.76 17.61 27.45
N ASP A 209 1.86 17.79 28.17
CA ASP A 209 2.66 19.03 28.15
C ASP A 209 3.71 19.09 27.02
N LEU A 210 3.82 18.02 26.22
CA LEU A 210 4.73 18.02 25.08
C LEU A 210 4.26 19.02 24.01
N TYR A 211 5.20 19.81 23.49
CA TYR A 211 4.96 20.67 22.34
C TYR A 211 4.59 19.81 21.13
N ARG A 212 3.43 20.08 20.52
CA ARG A 212 2.89 19.35 19.37
C ARG A 212 2.70 20.33 18.21
N PRO A 213 3.66 20.40 17.26
CA PRO A 213 3.58 21.28 16.09
C PRO A 213 2.35 21.01 15.22
N TYR A 214 1.89 19.75 15.20
CA TYR A 214 0.72 19.29 14.45
C TYR A 214 -0.25 18.55 15.39
N ARG A 215 -1.55 18.88 15.30
CA ARG A 215 -2.61 18.26 16.11
C ARG A 215 -3.77 17.82 15.22
N VAL A 216 -3.98 16.51 15.11
CA VAL A 216 -5.18 15.96 14.47
C VAL A 216 -6.39 15.95 15.41
N PRO A 217 -7.63 16.05 14.91
CA PRO A 217 -8.83 15.76 15.70
C PRO A 217 -8.75 14.35 16.30
N ILE A 218 -9.15 14.17 17.56
CA ILE A 218 -9.03 12.87 18.26
C ILE A 218 -9.93 11.78 17.66
N VAL A 219 -10.96 12.19 16.94
CA VAL A 219 -11.88 11.31 16.21
C VAL A 219 -11.14 10.47 15.17
N ILE A 220 -10.12 11.01 14.51
CA ILE A 220 -9.38 10.31 13.45
C ILE A 220 -8.64 9.07 14.00
N PRO A 221 -7.78 9.18 15.04
CA PRO A 221 -7.16 8.01 15.67
C PRO A 221 -8.15 6.94 16.14
N TRP A 222 -9.31 7.35 16.67
CA TRP A 222 -10.35 6.40 17.09
C TRP A 222 -10.96 5.63 15.92
N ILE A 223 -11.28 6.32 14.82
CA ILE A 223 -11.80 5.68 13.60
C ILE A 223 -10.77 4.68 13.05
N VAL A 224 -9.50 5.07 12.95
CA VAL A 224 -8.44 4.19 12.44
C VAL A 224 -8.21 3.01 13.38
N LEU A 225 -8.28 3.21 14.69
CA LEU A 225 -8.18 2.13 15.66
C LEU A 225 -9.33 1.12 15.51
N LEU A 226 -10.57 1.59 15.40
CA LEU A 226 -11.73 0.71 15.18
C LEU A 226 -11.62 -0.06 13.86
N LEU A 227 -11.19 0.61 12.79
CA LEU A 227 -10.94 -0.04 11.50
C LEU A 227 -9.82 -1.08 11.59
N SER A 228 -8.74 -0.79 12.30
CA SER A 228 -7.64 -1.74 12.51
C SER A 228 -8.09 -2.98 13.29
N ILE A 229 -8.92 -2.81 14.33
CA ILE A 229 -9.48 -3.93 15.10
C ILE A 229 -10.37 -4.78 14.20
N TYR A 230 -11.23 -4.15 13.40
CA TYR A 230 -12.09 -4.85 12.44
C TYR A 230 -11.27 -5.68 11.45
N LEU A 231 -10.27 -5.06 10.82
CA LEU A 231 -9.43 -5.70 9.82
C LEU A 231 -8.59 -6.83 10.43
N VAL A 232 -8.10 -6.70 11.66
CA VAL A 232 -7.37 -7.77 12.34
C VAL A 232 -8.30 -8.91 12.78
N ALA A 233 -9.50 -8.60 13.26
CA ALA A 233 -10.44 -9.61 13.79
C ALA A 233 -11.15 -10.42 12.70
N ALA A 234 -11.55 -9.80 11.59
CA ALA A 234 -12.34 -10.46 10.55
C ALA A 234 -11.64 -11.70 9.92
N PRO A 235 -10.33 -11.65 9.56
CA PRO A 235 -9.63 -12.81 9.00
C PRO A 235 -9.46 -13.97 9.98
N ILE A 236 -9.23 -13.68 11.27
CA ILE A 236 -9.10 -14.70 12.33
C ILE A 236 -10.41 -15.49 12.46
N ILE A 237 -11.56 -14.83 12.26
CA ILE A 237 -12.88 -15.47 12.33
C ILE A 237 -13.13 -16.37 11.09
N GLN A 238 -12.54 -16.03 9.93
CA GLN A 238 -12.75 -16.76 8.67
C GLN A 238 -11.90 -18.03 8.56
N LYS A 239 -10.70 -18.04 9.17
CA LYS A 239 -9.81 -19.20 9.26
C LYS A 239 -9.16 -19.22 10.66
N PRO A 240 -9.81 -19.84 11.67
CA PRO A 240 -9.22 -19.97 13.01
C PRO A 240 -7.93 -20.82 13.00
#